data_AF-A0A4Y7PF33-F1
#
_entry.id   AF-A0A4Y7PF33-F1
#
_cell.length_a   1.000
_cell.length_b   1.000
_cell.length_c   1.000
_cell.angle_alpha   90.00
_cell.angle_beta   90.00
_cell.angle_gamma   90.00
#
_symmetry.space_group_name_H-M   'P 1'
#
loop_
_entity.id
_entity.type
_entity.pdbx_description
1 polymer ?
#
loop_
_entity_poly.entity_id
_entity_poly.type
_entity_poly.pdbx_seq_one_letter_code
_entity_poly.pdbx_strand_id
1 'polypeptide(L)'
;LGTAISVRIIYETRIITTEPAHIKAMLATSFPSFEKGEKFQHQAQSVLGTGMFNSDGEMWKFHRTMTRPFFSRDRISHFDIFGRHAEEVV
;
A
#
# COMPACT_ATOMS: atom_id res chain seq x y z
N LEU A 1 16.14 21.35 0.86
CA LEU A 1 14.74 21.05 1.30
C LEU A 1 14.87 20.20 2.56
N GLY A 2 14.17 20.54 3.64
CA GLY A 2 14.26 19.80 4.91
C GLY A 2 13.65 18.39 4.84
N THR A 3 13.73 17.61 5.92
CA THR A 3 13.17 16.25 6.00
C THR A 3 11.64 16.23 6.01
N ALA A 4 10.98 17.37 6.23
CA ALA A 4 9.55 17.56 6.02
C ALA A 4 9.29 18.92 5.35
N ILE A 5 8.46 18.93 4.32
CA ILE A 5 8.07 20.14 3.59
C ILE A 5 6.56 20.20 3.41
N SER A 6 6.01 21.40 3.48
CA SER A 6 4.63 21.68 3.09
C SER A 6 4.62 22.24 1.68
N VAL A 7 3.83 21.64 0.80
CA VAL A 7 3.69 22.05 -0.59
C VAL A 7 2.21 22.24 -0.92
N ARG A 8 1.88 23.27 -1.68
CA ARG A 8 0.53 23.46 -2.21
C ARG A 8 0.48 22.86 -3.60
N ILE A 9 -0.20 21.72 -3.74
CA ILE A 9 -0.40 21.06 -5.03
C ILE A 9 -1.84 21.35 -5.45
N ILE A 10 -1.98 22.12 -6.53
CA ILE A 10 -3.27 22.64 -6.99
C ILE A 10 -3.96 23.42 -5.85
N TYR A 11 -5.08 22.91 -5.31
CA TYR A 11 -5.89 23.54 -4.26
C TYR A 11 -5.71 22.85 -2.89
N GLU A 12 -4.80 21.88 -2.76
CA GLU A 12 -4.56 21.13 -1.53
C GLU A 12 -3.17 21.42 -0.97
N THR A 13 -3.09 21.64 0.34
CA THR A 13 -1.83 21.63 1.08
C THR A 13 -1.46 20.19 1.39
N ARG A 14 -0.26 19.76 0.99
CA ARG A 14 0.29 18.44 1.26
C ARG A 14 1.58 18.54 2.05
N ILE A 15 1.75 17.63 2.99
CA ILE A 15 2.99 17.47 3.74
C ILE A 15 3.74 16.29 3.12
N ILE A 16 4.97 16.52 2.68
CA ILE A 16 5.89 15.49 2.19
C ILE A 16 6.98 15.34 3.23
N THR A 17 7.20 14.11 3.70
CA THR A 17 8.17 13.82 4.75
C THR A 17 9.04 12.62 4.40
N THR A 18 10.33 12.75 4.70
CA THR A 18 11.35 11.69 4.70
C THR A 18 11.89 11.44 6.11
N GLU A 19 11.40 12.18 7.11
CA GLU A 19 11.75 12.01 8.52
C GLU A 19 11.35 10.61 9.04
N PRO A 20 12.30 9.79 9.52
CA PRO A 20 12.03 8.42 9.99
C PRO A 20 10.98 8.36 11.10
N ALA A 21 10.93 9.35 11.99
CA ALA A 21 9.94 9.40 13.06
C ALA A 21 8.50 9.52 12.50
N HIS A 22 8.29 10.36 11.49
CA HIS A 22 6.97 10.51 10.84
C HIS A 22 6.58 9.22 10.09
N ILE A 23 7.52 8.63 9.35
CA ILE A 23 7.28 7.38 8.61
C ILE A 23 6.90 6.25 9.59
N LYS A 24 7.62 6.12 10.71
CA LYS A 24 7.32 5.14 11.75
C LYS A 24 5.94 5.37 12.38
N ALA A 25 5.56 6.63 12.62
CA ALA A 25 4.23 6.97 13.11
C ALA A 25 3.15 6.51 12.12
N MET A 26 3.30 6.84 10.83
CA MET A 26 2.32 6.50 9.80
C MET A 26 2.18 4.99 9.55
N LEU A 27 3.30 4.28 9.49
CA LEU A 27 3.33 2.89 9.02
C LEU A 27 3.33 1.84 10.14
N ALA A 28 3.62 2.23 11.38
CA ALA A 28 3.78 1.27 12.48
C ALA A 28 3.11 1.71 13.79
N THR A 29 3.56 2.80 14.41
CA THR A 29 3.20 3.10 15.81
C THR A 29 1.85 3.80 15.97
N SER A 30 1.39 4.52 14.95
CA SER A 30 0.13 5.26 14.94
C SER A 30 -0.69 4.96 13.69
N PHE A 31 -0.52 3.76 13.11
CA PHE A 31 -1.18 3.35 11.87
C PHE A 31 -2.69 3.61 11.83
N PRO A 32 -3.49 3.36 12.90
CA PRO A 32 -4.93 3.62 12.88
C PRO A 32 -5.32 5.11 12.74
N SER A 33 -4.38 6.03 12.95
CA SER A 33 -4.58 7.48 12.81
C SER A 33 -4.40 7.98 11.37
N PHE A 34 -4.00 7.11 10.44
CA PHE A 34 -3.76 7.46 9.05
C PHE A 34 -4.59 6.59 8.11
N GLU A 35 -5.11 7.21 7.06
CA GLU A 35 -5.88 6.55 6.01
C GLU A 35 -5.35 6.93 4.63
N LYS A 36 -5.70 6.14 3.61
CA LYS A 36 -5.52 6.55 2.21
C LYS A 36 -6.56 7.61 1.84
N GLY A 37 -7.78 7.46 2.38
CA GLY A 37 -8.87 8.40 2.24
C GLY A 37 -9.59 8.33 0.88
N GLU A 38 -10.73 9.00 0.81
CA GLU A 38 -11.67 8.91 -0.32
C GLU A 38 -11.04 9.27 -1.67
N LYS A 39 -10.12 10.25 -1.68
CA LYS A 39 -9.46 10.69 -2.92
C LYS A 39 -8.65 9.57 -3.57
N PHE A 40 -7.84 8.86 -2.79
CA PHE A 40 -7.08 7.72 -3.30
C PHE A 40 -8.03 6.59 -3.70
N GLN A 41 -9.04 6.33 -2.86
CA GLN A 41 -10.02 5.27 -3.11
C GLN A 41 -10.75 5.46 -4.44
N HIS A 42 -11.19 6.68 -4.73
CA HIS A 42 -11.83 7.04 -5.99
C HIS A 42 -10.90 6.86 -7.19
N GLN A 43 -9.63 7.31 -7.08
CA GLN A 43 -8.66 7.21 -8.16
C GLN A 43 -8.32 5.75 -8.53
N ALA A 44 -8.27 4.86 -7.54
CA ALA A 44 -7.94 3.46 -7.73
C ALA A 44 -9.15 2.55 -7.96
N GLN A 45 -10.38 3.06 -7.80
CA GLN A 45 -11.61 2.26 -7.80
C GLN A 45 -11.79 1.42 -9.07
N SER A 46 -11.49 1.96 -10.24
CA SER A 46 -11.72 1.27 -11.53
C SER A 46 -10.87 0.01 -11.71
N VAL A 47 -9.69 -0.04 -11.10
CA VAL A 47 -8.74 -1.15 -11.24
C VAL A 47 -8.71 -2.03 -10.00
N LEU A 48 -8.76 -1.43 -8.81
CA LEU A 48 -8.55 -2.12 -7.54
C LEU A 48 -9.84 -2.34 -6.74
N GLY A 49 -10.97 -1.79 -7.19
CA GLY A 49 -12.27 -1.90 -6.52
C GLY A 49 -12.18 -1.52 -5.05
N THR A 50 -12.87 -2.25 -4.19
CA THR A 50 -12.81 -2.09 -2.72
C THR A 50 -11.93 -3.15 -2.08
N GLY A 51 -10.79 -3.48 -2.71
CA GLY A 51 -9.91 -4.57 -2.27
C GLY A 51 -8.89 -4.16 -1.20
N MET A 52 -7.93 -5.06 -0.94
CA MET A 52 -6.85 -4.87 0.04
C MET A 52 -6.10 -3.53 -0.14
N PHE A 53 -5.75 -3.17 -1.37
CA PHE A 53 -4.96 -1.97 -1.62
C PHE A 53 -5.79 -0.69 -1.57
N ASN A 54 -7.11 -0.79 -1.70
CA ASN A 54 -8.01 0.34 -1.88
C ASN A 54 -9.06 0.50 -0.77
N SER A 55 -8.80 -0.08 0.40
CA SER A 55 -9.65 0.03 1.58
C SER A 55 -8.84 0.52 2.78
N ASP A 56 -9.56 1.06 3.77
CA ASP A 56 -9.03 1.48 5.07
C ASP A 56 -9.81 0.78 6.21
N GLY A 57 -9.33 0.91 7.45
CA GLY A 57 -10.02 0.40 8.64
C GLY A 57 -10.30 -1.11 8.64
N GLU A 58 -11.51 -1.49 9.06
CA GLU A 58 -11.91 -2.89 9.20
C GLU A 58 -11.98 -3.64 7.86
N MET A 59 -12.37 -2.97 6.79
CA MET A 59 -12.41 -3.58 5.44
C MET A 59 -11.00 -3.98 4.98
N TRP A 60 -10.02 -3.10 5.23
CA TRP A 60 -8.61 -3.42 5.01
C TRP A 60 -8.18 -4.61 5.89
N LYS A 61 -8.48 -4.60 7.20
CA LYS A 61 -8.12 -5.72 8.09
C LYS A 61 -8.72 -7.05 7.63
N PHE A 62 -9.97 -7.04 7.18
CA PHE A 62 -10.66 -8.21 6.64
C PHE A 62 -9.93 -8.78 5.41
N HIS A 63 -9.72 -7.95 4.38
CA HIS A 63 -8.99 -8.39 3.18
C HIS A 63 -7.56 -8.84 3.48
N ARG A 64 -6.86 -8.17 4.41
CA ARG A 64 -5.51 -8.56 4.82
C ARG A 64 -5.49 -9.93 5.47
N THR A 65 -6.41 -10.17 6.39
CA THR A 65 -6.51 -11.43 7.12
C THR A 65 -6.82 -12.58 6.16
N MET A 66 -7.74 -12.35 5.23
CA MET A 66 -8.09 -13.32 4.19
C MET A 66 -6.92 -13.61 3.23
N THR A 67 -6.12 -12.59 2.87
CA THR A 67 -5.07 -12.75 1.86
C THR A 67 -3.76 -13.29 2.44
N ARG A 68 -3.49 -13.05 3.74
CA ARG A 68 -2.24 -13.44 4.40
C ARG A 68 -1.80 -14.91 4.17
N PRO A 69 -2.70 -15.92 4.18
CA PRO A 69 -2.33 -17.31 3.94
C PRO A 69 -1.75 -17.59 2.54
N PHE A 70 -2.06 -16.77 1.54
CA PHE A 70 -1.51 -16.96 0.18
C PHE A 70 -0.03 -16.60 0.07
N PHE A 71 0.49 -15.85 1.04
CA PHE A 71 1.89 -15.45 1.13
C PHE A 71 2.67 -16.26 2.19
N SER A 72 2.20 -17.46 2.54
CA SER A 72 2.97 -18.37 3.37
C SER A 72 4.19 -18.90 2.62
N ARG A 73 5.26 -19.21 3.35
CA ARG A 73 6.53 -19.68 2.79
C ARG A 73 6.36 -20.94 1.94
N ASP A 74 5.38 -21.79 2.28
CA ASP A 74 5.06 -23.03 1.57
C ASP A 74 4.46 -22.79 0.17
N ARG A 75 3.92 -21.59 -0.11
CA ARG A 75 3.34 -21.25 -1.42
C ARG A 75 4.29 -20.43 -2.31
N ILE A 76 5.27 -19.75 -1.72
CA ILE A 76 6.22 -18.86 -2.42
C ILE A 76 7.40 -19.64 -3.04
N SER A 77 7.55 -20.94 -2.74
CA SER A 77 8.66 -21.78 -3.23
C SER A 77 8.56 -22.22 -4.69
N HIS A 78 7.45 -21.96 -5.39
CA HIS A 78 7.24 -22.35 -6.80
C HIS A 78 7.97 -21.43 -7.78
N PHE A 79 9.28 -21.24 -7.58
CA PHE A 79 10.11 -20.38 -8.44
C PHE A 79 10.21 -20.91 -9.88
N ASP A 80 10.01 -22.22 -10.07
CA ASP A 80 10.04 -22.90 -11.37
C ASP A 80 9.02 -22.32 -12.36
N ILE A 81 7.89 -21.78 -11.87
CA ILE A 81 6.86 -21.13 -12.69
C ILE A 81 7.40 -19.84 -13.32
N PHE A 82 8.16 -19.05 -12.54
CA PHE A 82 8.77 -17.83 -13.06
C PHE A 82 9.87 -18.14 -14.07
N GLY A 83 10.67 -19.20 -13.84
CA GLY A 83 11.71 -19.64 -14.76
C GLY A 83 11.16 -20.02 -16.14
N ARG A 84 10.13 -20.88 -16.17
CA ARG A 84 9.50 -21.34 -17.43
C ARG A 84 9.05 -20.17 -18.33
N HIS A 85 8.36 -19.18 -17.75
CA HIS A 85 7.84 -18.06 -18.52
C HIS A 85 8.89 -16.99 -18.83
N ALA A 86 9.97 -16.90 -18.05
CA ALA A 86 11.09 -16.01 -18.37
C ALA A 86 11.85 -16.49 -19.62
N GLU A 87 11.99 -17.81 -19.81
CA GLU A 87 12.63 -18.41 -20.99
C GLU A 87 11.80 -18.25 -22.27
N GLU A 88 10.47 -18.17 -22.19
CA GLU A 88 9.59 -17.95 -23.35
C GLU A 88 9.60 -16.50 -23.88
N VAL A 89 10.05 -15.54 -23.08
CA VAL A 89 10.02 -14.09 -23.38
C VAL A 89 11.36 -13.57 -23.92
N VAL A 90 12.43 -14.37 -23.86
CA VAL A 90 13.76 -14.08 -24.41
C VAL A 90 13.92 -14.76 -25.77
#